data_AF-A0AAC9TUZ5-F1
#
_entry.id   AF-A0AAC9TUZ5-F1
#
_cell.length_a   1.000
_cell.length_b   1.000
_cell.length_c   1.000
_cell.angle_alpha   90.00
_cell.angle_beta   90.00
_cell.angle_gamma   90.00
#
_symmetry.space_group_name_H-M   'P 1'
#
loop_
_entity.id
_entity.type
_entity.pdbx_description
1 polymer ?
#
loop_
_entity_poly.entity_id
_entity_poly.type
_entity_poly.pdbx_seq_one_letter_code
_entity_poly.pdbx_strand_id
1 'polypeptide(L)'
;MKYIIILFMIITNIIYSYETKGINNFYNEYYSSSYSIKSIENNTSRTHKNIYALIKSKSITNEKEKYNYLKDTINANKDYIKSEDIDYLISVSELMSYIVYYSGLSEKISFGSKSKEIYKKILEKDDSNFFALLGTAIGYMHAPAIAGGSNKKAFEYFNKALDNAKEKYQKYLSYIWLSQYYFKVKDDENYNKYIEMSKDIYKNGELLKEAIERNNTKNKPL
;
A
#
# COMPACT_ATOMS: atom_id res chain seq x y z
N MET A 1 -23.41 22.32 -48.29
CA MET A 1 -22.55 21.25 -47.74
C MET A 1 -22.52 21.43 -46.23
N LYS A 2 -23.09 20.48 -45.48
CA LYS A 2 -23.31 20.56 -44.03
C LYS A 2 -22.02 20.16 -43.30
N TYR A 3 -21.58 21.01 -42.39
CA TYR A 3 -20.48 20.75 -41.46
C TYR A 3 -20.87 19.61 -40.51
N ILE A 4 -20.10 18.52 -40.52
CA ILE A 4 -20.16 17.48 -39.49
C ILE A 4 -19.06 17.79 -38.48
N ILE A 5 -19.43 18.44 -37.38
CA ILE A 5 -18.59 18.53 -36.18
C ILE A 5 -18.76 17.19 -35.46
N ILE A 6 -17.77 16.29 -35.60
CA ILE A 6 -17.67 15.10 -34.74
C ILE A 6 -17.07 15.58 -33.42
N LEU A 7 -17.95 15.92 -32.48
CA LEU A 7 -17.59 16.15 -31.09
C LEU A 7 -17.26 14.78 -30.48
N PHE A 8 -15.99 14.36 -30.52
CA PHE A 8 -15.49 13.28 -29.68
C PHE A 8 -15.49 13.77 -28.23
N MET A 9 -16.65 13.73 -27.57
CA MET A 9 -16.68 13.61 -26.12
C MET A 9 -16.11 12.23 -25.80
N ILE A 10 -14.79 12.15 -25.63
CA ILE A 10 -14.21 11.05 -24.88
C ILE A 10 -14.73 11.23 -23.47
N ILE A 11 -15.78 10.48 -23.15
CA ILE A 11 -16.26 10.29 -21.79
C ILE A 11 -15.16 9.51 -21.06
N THR A 12 -14.11 10.21 -20.62
CA THR A 12 -13.08 9.64 -19.71
C THR A 12 -13.58 9.53 -18.27
N ASN A 13 -14.86 9.77 -18.02
CA ASN A 13 -15.40 10.00 -16.66
C ASN A 13 -16.30 8.87 -16.10
N ILE A 14 -16.27 7.63 -16.60
CA ILE A 14 -17.20 6.58 -16.10
C ILE A 14 -16.52 5.28 -15.61
N ILE A 15 -15.18 5.21 -15.54
CA ILE A 15 -14.49 4.03 -14.94
C ILE A 15 -13.73 4.37 -13.63
N TYR A 16 -13.86 5.59 -13.11
CA TYR A 16 -13.64 5.79 -11.67
C TYR A 16 -14.90 5.30 -10.94
N SER A 17 -14.99 3.98 -10.80
CA SER A 17 -16.13 3.27 -10.26
C SER A 17 -16.52 3.80 -8.88
N TYR A 18 -17.79 3.71 -8.53
CA TYR A 18 -18.31 4.03 -7.19
C TYR A 18 -17.50 3.35 -6.05
N GLU A 19 -16.84 2.21 -6.36
CA GLU A 19 -15.94 1.50 -5.45
C GLU A 19 -14.67 2.30 -5.10
N THR A 20 -14.08 3.04 -6.05
CA THR A 20 -12.88 3.87 -5.80
C THR A 20 -13.12 4.96 -4.77
N LYS A 21 -14.31 5.60 -4.78
CA LYS A 21 -14.68 6.61 -3.78
C LYS A 21 -14.91 5.98 -2.40
N GLY A 22 -15.55 4.80 -2.36
CA GLY A 22 -15.75 4.05 -1.12
C GLY A 22 -14.42 3.64 -0.47
N ILE A 23 -13.50 3.10 -1.26
CA ILE A 23 -12.16 2.68 -0.82
C ILE A 23 -11.32 3.89 -0.37
N ASN A 24 -11.36 5.00 -1.11
CA ASN A 24 -10.64 6.21 -0.70
C ASN A 24 -11.18 6.81 0.61
N ASN A 25 -12.50 6.88 0.78
CA ASN A 25 -13.11 7.31 2.04
C ASN A 25 -12.66 6.41 3.19
N PHE A 26 -12.70 5.09 2.96
CA PHE A 26 -12.26 4.11 3.93
C PHE A 26 -10.79 4.33 4.34
N TYR A 27 -9.84 4.45 3.40
CA TYR A 27 -8.43 4.64 3.77
C TYR A 27 -8.20 5.99 4.46
N ASN A 28 -8.92 7.04 4.06
CA ASN A 28 -8.87 8.32 4.76
C ASN A 28 -9.35 8.18 6.22
N GLU A 29 -10.43 7.45 6.47
CA GLU A 29 -10.90 7.16 7.83
C GLU A 29 -9.90 6.28 8.59
N TYR A 30 -9.41 5.20 7.97
CA TYR A 30 -8.49 4.23 8.57
C TYR A 30 -7.19 4.86 9.07
N TYR A 31 -6.57 5.72 8.26
CA TYR A 31 -5.32 6.39 8.63
C TYR A 31 -5.54 7.64 9.50
N SER A 32 -6.78 8.12 9.60
CA SER A 32 -7.14 9.15 10.57
C SER A 32 -7.21 8.60 11.99
N SER A 33 -7.26 9.49 12.99
CA SER A 33 -7.40 9.15 14.41
C SER A 33 -8.79 8.64 14.82
N SER A 34 -9.71 8.41 13.88
CA SER A 34 -11.16 8.31 14.14
C SER A 34 -11.80 7.03 13.61
N TYR A 35 -11.01 6.02 13.28
CA TYR A 35 -11.49 4.83 12.57
C TYR A 35 -12.41 3.90 13.40
N SER A 36 -13.45 3.37 12.76
CA SER A 36 -14.28 2.26 13.24
C SER A 36 -14.30 1.11 12.24
N ILE A 37 -13.87 -0.09 12.66
CA ILE A 37 -13.82 -1.31 11.83
C ILE A 37 -15.20 -1.76 11.33
N LYS A 38 -16.28 -1.38 12.02
CA LYS A 38 -17.63 -1.89 11.75
C LYS A 38 -18.17 -1.54 10.36
N SER A 39 -17.67 -0.48 9.72
CA SER A 39 -18.15 -0.03 8.41
C SER A 39 -17.78 -0.97 7.26
N ILE A 40 -16.68 -1.73 7.39
CA ILE A 40 -16.21 -2.66 6.35
C ILE A 40 -16.54 -4.13 6.62
N GLU A 41 -16.94 -4.47 7.85
CA GLU A 41 -17.21 -5.85 8.27
C GLU A 41 -18.33 -6.53 7.46
N ASN A 42 -19.32 -5.74 7.01
CA ASN A 42 -20.48 -6.24 6.28
C ASN A 42 -20.30 -6.22 4.74
N ASN A 43 -19.17 -5.72 4.23
CA ASN A 43 -18.92 -5.66 2.78
C ASN A 43 -18.39 -7.02 2.27
N THR A 44 -19.09 -7.60 1.29
CA THR A 44 -18.82 -8.97 0.83
C THR A 44 -17.85 -9.06 -0.35
N SER A 45 -17.43 -7.93 -0.93
CA SER A 45 -16.45 -7.88 -2.02
C SER A 45 -15.10 -8.47 -1.59
N ARG A 46 -14.36 -9.05 -2.54
CA ARG A 46 -13.06 -9.67 -2.24
C ARG A 46 -12.05 -8.64 -1.71
N THR A 47 -12.04 -7.45 -2.30
CA THR A 47 -11.19 -6.32 -1.89
C THR A 47 -11.42 -5.93 -0.43
N HIS A 48 -12.68 -5.69 -0.03
CA HIS A 48 -12.99 -5.30 1.35
C HIS A 48 -12.71 -6.42 2.35
N LYS A 49 -12.94 -7.68 1.99
CA LYS A 49 -12.57 -8.84 2.82
C LYS A 49 -11.06 -8.90 3.09
N ASN A 50 -10.24 -8.66 2.06
CA ASN A 50 -8.79 -8.65 2.20
C ASN A 50 -8.31 -7.49 3.10
N ILE A 51 -8.87 -6.29 2.89
CA ILE A 51 -8.58 -5.11 3.72
C ILE A 51 -8.98 -5.34 5.17
N TYR A 52 -10.19 -5.86 5.42
CA TYR A 52 -10.66 -6.21 6.76
C TYR A 52 -9.72 -7.22 7.43
N ALA A 53 -9.30 -8.25 6.71
CA ALA A 53 -8.38 -9.24 7.24
C ALA A 53 -7.02 -8.62 7.60
N LEU A 54 -6.47 -7.74 6.75
CA LEU A 54 -5.24 -7.02 7.07
C LEU A 54 -5.38 -6.24 8.39
N ILE A 55 -6.48 -5.51 8.58
CA ILE A 55 -6.72 -4.73 9.79
C ILE A 55 -6.92 -5.62 11.01
N LYS A 56 -7.79 -6.62 10.90
CA LYS A 56 -8.06 -7.57 11.98
C LYS A 56 -6.79 -8.27 12.43
N SER A 57 -5.91 -8.61 11.49
CA SER A 57 -4.63 -9.24 11.82
C SER A 57 -3.78 -8.39 12.77
N LYS A 58 -3.86 -7.05 12.71
CA LYS A 58 -3.11 -6.15 13.62
C LYS A 58 -3.54 -6.29 15.09
N SER A 59 -4.79 -6.68 15.35
CA SER A 59 -5.26 -6.98 16.71
C SER A 59 -4.88 -8.37 17.23
N ILE A 60 -4.41 -9.28 16.37
CA ILE A 60 -3.96 -10.62 16.78
C ILE A 60 -2.55 -10.47 17.39
N THR A 61 -2.41 -10.80 18.67
CA THR A 61 -1.13 -10.65 19.39
C THR A 61 -0.21 -11.85 19.19
N ASN A 62 -0.76 -13.06 19.09
CA ASN A 62 0.02 -14.27 18.85
C ASN A 62 0.52 -14.32 17.40
N GLU A 63 1.85 -14.34 17.19
CA GLU A 63 2.45 -14.31 15.85
C GLU A 63 2.09 -15.52 14.98
N LYS A 64 2.01 -16.72 15.57
CA LYS A 64 1.67 -17.95 14.84
C LYS A 64 0.21 -17.93 14.39
N GLU A 65 -0.70 -17.49 15.26
CA GLU A 65 -2.11 -17.30 14.93
C GLU A 65 -2.29 -16.25 13.83
N LYS A 66 -1.61 -15.10 13.95
CA LYS A 66 -1.61 -14.03 12.95
C LYS A 66 -1.14 -14.53 11.59
N TYR A 67 -0.01 -15.25 11.57
CA TYR A 67 0.54 -15.83 10.36
C TYR A 67 -0.46 -16.80 9.71
N ASN A 68 -1.04 -17.73 10.48
CA ASN A 68 -2.01 -18.69 9.94
C ASN A 68 -3.25 -17.98 9.38
N TYR A 69 -3.79 -17.00 10.11
CA TYR A 69 -4.93 -16.20 9.68
C TYR A 69 -4.66 -15.47 8.35
N LEU A 70 -3.51 -14.82 8.22
CA LEU A 70 -3.10 -14.16 6.99
C LEU A 70 -2.90 -15.17 5.84
N LYS A 71 -2.26 -16.30 6.11
CA LYS A 71 -1.98 -17.34 5.12
C LYS A 71 -3.27 -17.94 4.56
N ASP A 72 -4.23 -18.26 5.43
CA ASP A 72 -5.53 -18.80 5.03
C ASP A 72 -6.30 -17.77 4.19
N THR A 73 -6.25 -16.50 4.57
CA THR A 73 -6.85 -15.40 3.80
C THR A 73 -6.21 -15.27 2.41
N ILE A 74 -4.88 -15.31 2.31
CA ILE A 74 -4.17 -15.27 1.03
C ILE A 74 -4.51 -16.49 0.17
N ASN A 75 -4.58 -17.68 0.74
CA ASN A 75 -4.92 -18.91 0.02
C ASN A 75 -6.37 -18.93 -0.50
N ALA A 76 -7.30 -18.22 0.15
CA ALA A 76 -8.66 -18.05 -0.32
C ALA A 76 -8.76 -17.18 -1.60
N ASN A 77 -7.74 -16.38 -1.89
CA ASN A 77 -7.64 -15.56 -3.09
C ASN A 77 -7.20 -16.38 -4.32
N LYS A 78 -7.96 -17.42 -4.68
CA LYS A 78 -7.65 -18.28 -5.82
C LYS A 78 -7.66 -17.49 -7.14
N ASP A 79 -6.74 -17.86 -8.03
CA ASP A 79 -6.62 -17.33 -9.40
C ASP A 79 -6.54 -15.80 -9.50
N TYR A 80 -6.09 -15.11 -8.45
CA TYR A 80 -6.06 -13.63 -8.42
C TYR A 80 -5.37 -13.02 -9.64
N ILE A 81 -4.36 -13.70 -10.21
CA ILE A 81 -3.60 -13.21 -11.37
C ILE A 81 -4.44 -13.08 -12.64
N LYS A 82 -5.57 -13.79 -12.74
CA LYS A 82 -6.54 -13.67 -13.85
C LYS A 82 -7.45 -12.45 -13.69
N SER A 83 -7.47 -11.82 -12.51
CA SER A 83 -8.27 -10.63 -12.27
C SER A 83 -7.70 -9.43 -13.03
N GLU A 84 -8.62 -8.60 -13.50
CA GLU A 84 -8.35 -7.29 -14.09
C GLU A 84 -8.71 -6.15 -13.14
N ASP A 85 -9.40 -6.46 -12.03
CA ASP A 85 -9.70 -5.53 -10.94
C ASP A 85 -8.41 -5.16 -10.17
N ILE A 86 -7.99 -3.90 -10.34
CA ILE A 86 -6.77 -3.34 -9.75
C ILE A 86 -6.87 -3.26 -8.22
N ASP A 87 -8.01 -2.83 -7.68
CA ASP A 87 -8.18 -2.67 -6.22
C ASP A 87 -8.14 -4.03 -5.54
N TYR A 88 -8.74 -5.04 -6.16
CA TYR A 88 -8.65 -6.42 -5.69
C TYR A 88 -7.19 -6.92 -5.70
N LEU A 89 -6.47 -6.71 -6.80
CA LEU A 89 -5.05 -7.09 -6.91
C LEU A 89 -4.19 -6.40 -5.85
N ILE A 90 -4.35 -5.10 -5.64
CA ILE A 90 -3.67 -4.33 -4.59
C ILE A 90 -3.93 -4.97 -3.23
N SER A 91 -5.19 -5.26 -2.89
CA SER A 91 -5.54 -5.82 -1.58
C SER A 91 -4.90 -7.19 -1.32
N VAL A 92 -4.73 -8.02 -2.35
CA VAL A 92 -3.99 -9.30 -2.26
C VAL A 92 -2.50 -9.05 -2.04
N SER A 93 -1.94 -8.09 -2.77
CA SER A 93 -0.53 -7.72 -2.67
C SER A 93 -0.18 -7.17 -1.29
N GLU A 94 -1.06 -6.36 -0.68
CA GLU A 94 -0.87 -5.83 0.68
C GLU A 94 -0.85 -6.95 1.73
N LEU A 95 -1.76 -7.94 1.63
CA LEU A 95 -1.73 -9.13 2.49
C LEU A 95 -0.41 -9.90 2.35
N MET A 96 0.02 -10.13 1.11
CA MET A 96 1.29 -10.83 0.82
C MET A 96 2.51 -10.06 1.32
N SER A 97 2.52 -8.73 1.20
CA SER A 97 3.60 -7.91 1.73
C SER A 97 3.61 -7.92 3.26
N TYR A 98 2.45 -7.93 3.92
CA TYR A 98 2.38 -7.89 5.38
C TYR A 98 2.73 -9.24 6.03
N ILE A 99 2.32 -10.37 5.44
CA ILE A 99 2.64 -11.69 6.01
C ILE A 99 4.15 -11.98 6.01
N VAL A 100 4.93 -11.32 5.14
CA VAL A 100 6.39 -11.46 5.07
C VAL A 100 7.04 -11.23 6.43
N TYR A 101 6.56 -10.30 7.26
CA TYR A 101 7.15 -10.05 8.58
C TYR A 101 7.09 -11.26 9.53
N TYR A 102 6.11 -12.15 9.34
CA TYR A 102 5.84 -13.32 10.19
C TYR A 102 6.23 -14.64 9.52
N SER A 103 6.79 -14.59 8.32
CA SER A 103 7.07 -15.77 7.50
C SER A 103 8.52 -16.27 7.64
N GLY A 104 8.72 -17.57 7.38
CA GLY A 104 10.05 -18.15 7.17
C GLY A 104 10.67 -17.70 5.83
N LEU A 105 11.97 -17.91 5.64
CA LEU A 105 12.71 -17.37 4.48
C LEU A 105 12.11 -17.76 3.11
N SER A 106 11.76 -19.04 2.92
CA SER A 106 11.17 -19.54 1.67
C SER A 106 9.85 -18.83 1.33
N GLU A 107 8.99 -18.64 2.33
CA GLU A 107 7.70 -17.98 2.16
C GLU A 107 7.84 -16.47 1.97
N LYS A 108 8.81 -15.83 2.65
CA LYS A 108 9.16 -14.43 2.41
C LYS A 108 9.51 -14.19 0.93
N ILE A 109 10.32 -15.07 0.36
CA ILE A 109 10.69 -15.02 -1.07
C ILE A 109 9.46 -15.23 -1.95
N SER A 110 8.61 -16.23 -1.63
CA SER A 110 7.40 -16.53 -2.41
C SER A 110 6.39 -15.38 -2.41
N PHE A 111 5.98 -14.90 -1.22
CA PHE A 111 5.00 -13.82 -1.10
C PHE A 111 5.55 -12.49 -1.61
N GLY A 112 6.82 -12.18 -1.34
CA GLY A 112 7.47 -10.99 -1.87
C GLY A 112 7.53 -10.98 -3.40
N SER A 113 7.84 -12.12 -4.03
CA SER A 113 7.88 -12.23 -5.50
C SER A 113 6.48 -12.09 -6.11
N LYS A 114 5.48 -12.76 -5.54
CA LYS A 114 4.07 -12.65 -6.00
C LYS A 114 3.53 -11.22 -5.88
N SER A 115 3.80 -10.55 -4.76
CA SER A 115 3.40 -9.14 -4.56
C SER A 115 4.07 -8.23 -5.60
N LYS A 116 5.37 -8.44 -5.87
CA LYS A 116 6.09 -7.71 -6.92
C LYS A 116 5.52 -7.94 -8.32
N GLU A 117 5.11 -9.17 -8.66
CA GLU A 117 4.48 -9.49 -9.95
C GLU A 117 3.13 -8.80 -10.10
N ILE A 118 2.32 -8.74 -9.03
CA ILE A 118 1.06 -8.00 -9.03
C ILE A 118 1.30 -6.52 -9.31
N TYR A 119 2.23 -5.87 -8.59
CA TYR A 119 2.53 -4.46 -8.82
C TYR A 119 3.06 -4.20 -10.23
N LYS A 120 3.90 -5.09 -10.78
CA LYS A 120 4.34 -5.01 -12.17
C LYS A 120 3.17 -5.06 -13.15
N LYS A 121 2.24 -6.01 -12.99
CA LYS A 121 1.03 -6.12 -13.83
C LYS A 121 0.15 -4.87 -13.77
N ILE A 122 0.03 -4.25 -12.58
CA ILE A 122 -0.73 -3.01 -12.42
C ILE A 122 -0.03 -1.86 -13.14
N LEU A 123 1.28 -1.68 -12.92
CA LEU A 123 2.06 -0.59 -13.53
C LEU A 123 2.19 -0.72 -15.05
N GLU A 124 2.03 -1.91 -15.63
CA GLU A 124 1.94 -2.11 -17.08
C GLU A 124 0.64 -1.54 -17.68
N LYS A 125 -0.42 -1.37 -16.87
CA LYS A 125 -1.73 -0.84 -17.28
C LYS A 125 -1.97 0.60 -16.83
N ASP A 126 -1.49 0.93 -15.65
CA ASP A 126 -1.58 2.24 -15.01
C ASP A 126 -0.24 2.52 -14.32
N ASP A 127 0.69 3.12 -15.07
CA ASP A 127 2.04 3.45 -14.60
C ASP A 127 2.04 4.54 -13.52
N SER A 128 0.90 5.20 -13.33
CA SER A 128 0.63 6.23 -12.32
C SER A 128 -0.01 5.67 -11.04
N ASN A 129 -0.27 4.36 -10.97
CA ASN A 129 -1.01 3.78 -9.87
C ASN A 129 -0.26 3.93 -8.53
N PHE A 130 -0.85 4.72 -7.63
CA PHE A 130 -0.25 5.07 -6.34
C PHE A 130 0.24 3.86 -5.53
N PHE A 131 -0.64 2.88 -5.29
CA PHE A 131 -0.32 1.74 -4.44
C PHE A 131 0.74 0.84 -5.06
N ALA A 132 0.68 0.62 -6.37
CA ALA A 132 1.69 -0.18 -7.06
C ALA A 132 3.06 0.51 -7.08
N LEU A 133 3.12 1.83 -7.26
CA LEU A 133 4.35 2.62 -7.13
C LEU A 133 4.92 2.53 -5.70
N LEU A 134 4.08 2.76 -4.70
CA LEU A 134 4.49 2.72 -3.29
C LEU A 134 4.96 1.32 -2.87
N GLY A 135 4.20 0.28 -3.19
CA GLY A 135 4.54 -1.12 -2.91
C GLY A 135 5.85 -1.55 -3.59
N THR A 136 6.08 -1.10 -4.83
CA THR A 136 7.34 -1.32 -5.55
C THR A 136 8.52 -0.62 -4.86
N ALA A 137 8.33 0.62 -4.40
CA ALA A 137 9.36 1.36 -3.66
C ALA A 137 9.76 0.65 -2.35
N ILE A 138 8.77 0.22 -1.57
CA ILE A 138 8.95 -0.56 -0.33
C ILE A 138 9.70 -1.86 -0.64
N GLY A 139 9.32 -2.57 -1.69
CA GLY A 139 10.00 -3.79 -2.15
C GLY A 139 11.49 -3.55 -2.44
N TYR A 140 11.82 -2.49 -3.19
CA TYR A 140 13.21 -2.11 -3.45
C TYR A 140 13.96 -1.69 -2.19
N MET A 141 13.27 -1.05 -1.24
CA MET A 141 13.86 -0.60 0.02
C MET A 141 14.20 -1.78 0.94
N HIS A 142 13.35 -2.81 1.04
CA HIS A 142 13.57 -3.91 1.98
C HIS A 142 14.32 -5.11 1.41
N ALA A 143 14.25 -5.34 0.10
CA ALA A 143 14.97 -6.45 -0.50
C ALA A 143 16.51 -6.24 -0.38
N PRO A 144 17.29 -7.32 -0.16
CA PRO A 144 18.74 -7.23 -0.26
C PRO A 144 19.16 -7.01 -1.72
N ALA A 145 20.34 -6.42 -1.93
CA ALA A 145 20.85 -6.11 -3.28
C ALA A 145 20.91 -7.35 -4.19
N ILE A 146 21.31 -8.51 -3.65
CA ILE A 146 21.36 -9.79 -4.38
C ILE A 146 19.98 -10.28 -4.86
N ALA A 147 18.90 -9.89 -4.18
CA ALA A 147 17.52 -10.18 -4.57
C ALA A 147 16.87 -9.03 -5.37
N GLY A 148 17.68 -8.06 -5.83
CA GLY A 148 17.23 -6.93 -6.64
C GLY A 148 16.82 -5.69 -5.86
N GLY A 149 17.11 -5.61 -4.55
CA GLY A 149 16.93 -4.38 -3.77
C GLY A 149 17.82 -3.24 -4.23
N SER A 150 17.34 -2.00 -4.08
CA SER A 150 18.07 -0.80 -4.51
C SER A 150 17.51 0.46 -3.85
N ASN A 151 18.31 1.13 -3.03
CA ASN A 151 17.93 2.41 -2.41
C ASN A 151 17.63 3.48 -3.47
N LYS A 152 18.41 3.53 -4.55
CA LYS A 152 18.18 4.47 -5.66
C LYS A 152 16.80 4.25 -6.30
N LYS A 153 16.47 3.01 -6.67
CA LYS A 153 15.15 2.71 -7.24
C LYS A 153 14.03 2.94 -6.23
N ALA A 154 14.25 2.59 -4.96
CA ALA A 154 13.27 2.88 -3.91
C ALA A 154 12.95 4.37 -3.86
N PHE A 155 13.96 5.24 -3.85
CA PHE A 155 13.78 6.68 -3.87
C PHE A 155 13.04 7.18 -5.12
N GLU A 156 13.41 6.71 -6.31
CA GLU A 156 12.73 7.05 -7.56
C GLU A 156 11.24 6.70 -7.51
N TYR A 157 10.89 5.48 -7.06
CA TYR A 157 9.50 5.05 -6.94
C TYR A 157 8.74 5.74 -5.80
N PHE A 158 9.38 6.07 -4.68
CA PHE A 158 8.75 6.84 -3.61
C PHE A 158 8.34 8.24 -4.08
N ASN A 159 9.21 8.92 -4.83
CA ASN A 159 8.87 10.23 -5.39
C ASN A 159 7.76 10.11 -6.43
N LYS A 160 7.80 9.11 -7.32
CA LYS A 160 6.69 8.85 -8.25
C LYS A 160 5.37 8.59 -7.54
N ALA A 161 5.38 7.83 -6.44
CA ALA A 161 4.18 7.59 -5.64
C ALA A 161 3.66 8.90 -5.04
N LEU A 162 4.54 9.74 -4.49
CA LEU A 162 4.17 11.05 -3.95
C LEU A 162 3.59 11.97 -5.03
N ASP A 163 4.21 12.04 -6.20
CA ASP A 163 3.76 12.88 -7.33
C ASP A 163 2.36 12.46 -7.84
N ASN A 164 2.04 11.17 -7.72
CA ASN A 164 0.75 10.61 -8.11
C ASN A 164 -0.26 10.47 -6.93
N ALA A 165 0.09 10.96 -5.74
CA ALA A 165 -0.78 10.92 -4.58
C ALA A 165 -1.90 11.99 -4.71
N LYS A 166 -3.11 11.53 -5.03
CA LYS A 166 -4.31 12.37 -5.24
C LYS A 166 -5.10 12.56 -3.93
N GLU A 167 -5.05 11.58 -3.04
CA GLU A 167 -5.82 11.58 -1.79
C GLU A 167 -4.98 11.98 -0.57
N LYS A 168 -5.64 12.45 0.49
CA LYS A 168 -4.96 12.81 1.75
C LYS A 168 -4.19 11.63 2.35
N TYR A 169 -4.82 10.46 2.44
CA TYR A 169 -4.15 9.27 2.95
C TYR A 169 -2.95 8.83 2.09
N GLN A 170 -3.00 9.05 0.77
CA GLN A 170 -1.91 8.70 -0.14
C GLN A 170 -0.69 9.60 0.11
N LYS A 171 -0.92 10.90 0.29
CA LYS A 171 0.15 11.85 0.68
C LYS A 171 0.73 11.49 2.05
N TYR A 172 -0.13 11.18 3.02
CA TYR A 172 0.28 10.73 4.35
C TYR A 172 1.17 9.48 4.29
N LEU A 173 0.75 8.45 3.55
CA LEU A 173 1.52 7.24 3.33
C LEU A 173 2.87 7.53 2.66
N SER A 174 2.87 8.38 1.63
CA SER A 174 4.10 8.78 0.93
C SER A 174 5.09 9.44 1.88
N TYR A 175 4.63 10.37 2.71
CA TYR A 175 5.48 11.05 3.68
C TYR A 175 6.02 10.10 4.74
N ILE A 176 5.21 9.20 5.28
CA ILE A 176 5.72 8.17 6.20
C ILE A 176 6.79 7.32 5.53
N TRP A 177 6.53 6.78 4.35
CA TRP A 177 7.50 5.88 3.73
C TRP A 177 8.76 6.60 3.25
N LEU A 178 8.67 7.85 2.82
CA LEU A 178 9.83 8.69 2.56
C LEU A 178 10.62 8.96 3.84
N SER A 179 9.96 9.24 4.98
CA SER A 179 10.69 9.35 6.25
C SER A 179 11.42 8.04 6.57
N GLN A 180 10.79 6.88 6.38
CA GLN A 180 11.43 5.59 6.61
C GLN A 180 12.62 5.34 5.67
N TYR A 181 12.53 5.79 4.42
CA TYR A 181 13.67 5.79 3.50
C TYR A 181 14.82 6.65 4.04
N TYR A 182 14.55 7.90 4.42
CA TYR A 182 15.56 8.83 4.93
C TYR A 182 16.18 8.38 6.25
N PHE A 183 15.39 7.77 7.14
CA PHE A 183 15.89 7.08 8.32
C PHE A 183 16.91 5.99 7.94
N LYS A 184 16.57 5.15 6.96
CA LYS A 184 17.45 4.07 6.49
C LYS A 184 18.78 4.59 5.92
N VAL A 185 18.76 5.71 5.20
CA VAL A 185 19.96 6.33 4.61
C VAL A 185 20.66 7.32 5.52
N LYS A 186 20.18 7.49 6.76
CA LYS A 186 20.74 8.38 7.80
C LYS A 186 20.74 9.86 7.41
N ASP A 187 19.65 10.31 6.81
CA ASP A 187 19.38 11.71 6.50
C ASP A 187 18.32 12.24 7.47
N ASP A 188 18.80 12.78 8.59
CA ASP A 188 17.93 13.22 9.69
C ASP A 188 17.11 14.47 9.33
N GLU A 189 17.61 15.34 8.45
CA GLU A 189 16.90 16.54 8.02
C GLU A 189 15.64 16.16 7.23
N ASN A 190 15.80 15.33 6.20
CA ASN A 190 14.67 14.88 5.41
C ASN A 190 13.78 13.90 6.18
N TYR A 191 14.35 13.05 7.04
CA TYR A 191 13.55 12.22 7.96
C TYR A 191 12.56 13.08 8.74
N ASN A 192 13.05 14.09 9.47
CA ASN A 192 12.22 14.95 10.30
C ASN A 192 11.22 15.76 9.47
N LYS A 193 11.64 16.30 8.32
CA LYS A 193 10.76 17.01 7.39
C LYS A 193 9.53 16.17 7.01
N TYR A 194 9.73 14.93 6.57
CA TYR A 194 8.61 14.08 6.15
C TYR A 194 7.77 13.57 7.33
N ILE A 195 8.35 13.43 8.52
CA ILE A 195 7.57 13.18 9.75
C ILE A 195 6.61 14.35 10.01
N GLU A 196 7.07 15.60 9.99
CA GLU A 196 6.20 16.77 10.23
C GLU A 196 5.12 16.91 9.15
N MET A 197 5.48 16.74 7.87
CA MET A 197 4.49 16.76 6.78
C MET A 197 3.41 15.67 6.93
N SER A 198 3.75 14.51 7.51
CA SER A 198 2.75 13.47 7.79
C SER A 198 1.81 13.84 8.95
N LYS A 199 2.32 14.55 9.99
CA LYS A 199 1.52 15.07 11.11
C LYS A 199 0.55 16.15 10.67
N ASP A 200 0.92 16.96 9.67
CA ASP A 200 0.05 17.99 9.10
C ASP A 200 -1.19 17.38 8.42
N ILE A 201 -1.12 16.12 7.97
CA ILE A 201 -2.28 15.39 7.42
C ILE A 201 -3.06 14.69 8.53
N TYR A 202 -2.39 13.80 9.29
CA TYR A 202 -2.99 13.07 10.41
C TYR A 202 -2.09 13.15 11.64
N LYS A 203 -2.34 14.17 12.48
CA LYS A 203 -1.54 14.48 13.67
C LYS A 203 -1.27 13.28 14.58
N ASN A 204 -2.25 12.39 14.73
CA ASN A 204 -2.21 11.23 15.62
C ASN A 204 -2.34 9.89 14.88
N GLY A 205 -2.00 9.81 13.59
CA GLY A 205 -2.17 8.59 12.82
C GLY A 205 -1.32 7.42 13.36
N GLU A 206 -1.93 6.25 13.53
CA GLU A 206 -1.31 5.09 14.19
C GLU A 206 -0.06 4.57 13.45
N LEU A 207 -0.06 4.60 12.11
CA LEU A 207 1.10 4.15 11.33
C LEU A 207 2.34 5.03 11.59
N LEU A 208 2.16 6.34 11.75
CA LEU A 208 3.26 7.25 12.07
C LEU A 208 3.84 6.93 13.46
N LYS A 209 2.98 6.65 14.44
CA LYS A 209 3.42 6.26 15.79
C LYS A 209 4.23 4.97 15.73
N GLU A 210 3.74 3.96 15.02
CA GLU A 210 4.44 2.69 14.81
C GLU A 210 5.80 2.91 14.14
N ALA A 211 5.88 3.79 13.13
CA ALA A 211 7.10 4.12 12.42
C ALA A 211 8.16 4.71 13.36
N ILE A 212 7.79 5.74 14.12
CA ILE A 212 8.68 6.43 15.06
C ILE A 212 9.10 5.48 16.19
N GLU A 213 8.16 4.73 16.77
CA GLU A 213 8.46 3.75 17.82
C GLU A 213 9.48 2.73 17.33
N ARG A 214 9.30 2.20 16.11
CA ARG A 214 10.20 1.21 15.53
C ARG A 214 11.57 1.77 15.19
N ASN A 215 11.64 3.01 14.69
CA ASN A 215 12.91 3.71 14.47
C ASN A 215 13.69 3.85 15.79
N ASN A 216 13.01 4.25 16.86
CA ASN A 216 13.64 4.48 18.17
C ASN A 216 14.01 3.19 18.91
N THR A 217 13.15 2.17 18.89
CA THR A 217 13.32 0.96 19.72
C THR A 217 14.08 -0.15 19.01
N LYS A 218 13.93 -0.26 17.68
CA LYS A 218 14.53 -1.36 16.89
C LYS A 218 15.63 -0.89 15.96
N ASN A 219 15.87 0.42 15.85
CA ASN A 219 16.82 1.03 14.92
C ASN A 219 16.65 0.51 13.48
N LYS A 220 15.38 0.40 13.05
CA LYS A 220 14.98 -0.12 11.74
C LYS A 220 13.84 0.71 11.16
N PRO A 221 13.75 0.84 9.82
CA PRO A 221 12.53 1.32 9.19
C PRO A 221 11.36 0.35 9.46
N LEU A 222 10.13 0.80 9.15
CA LEU A 222 8.89 -0.01 9.12
C LEU A 222 9.03 -1.36 8.39
#